data_AF-A0A3C2DCT2-F1
#
_entry.id   AF-A0A3C2DCT2-F1
#
_cell.length_a   1.000
_cell.length_b   1.000
_cell.length_c   1.000
_cell.angle_alpha   90.00
_cell.angle_beta   90.00
_cell.angle_gamma   90.00
#
_symmetry.space_group_name_H-M   'P 1'
#
loop_
_entity.id
_entity.type
_entity.pdbx_description
1 polymer ?
#
loop_
_entity_poly.entity_id
_entity_poly.type
_entity_poly.pdbx_seq_one_letter_code
_entity_poly.pdbx_strand_id
1 'polypeptide(L)' 'MSKTKGGGSTRNGRDSNAQRLGVKVYDGGRVNAGSIIVRQRGTKFHPGA' A
#
# COMPACT_ATOMS: atom_id res chain seq x y z
N MET A 1 -6.77 -44.87 -21.55
CA MET A 1 -5.65 -44.11 -20.94
C MET A 1 -5.14 -43.17 -22.02
N SER A 2 -5.05 -41.85 -21.90
CA SER A 2 -4.83 -40.98 -20.74
C SER A 2 -5.72 -39.73 -20.83
N LYS A 3 -5.96 -39.13 -19.68
CA LYS A 3 -6.86 -37.99 -19.43
C LYS A 3 -6.47 -36.80 -20.31
N THR A 4 -7.42 -36.23 -21.05
CA THR A 4 -7.31 -34.85 -21.52
C THR A 4 -7.00 -34.01 -20.29
N LYS A 5 -5.81 -33.39 -20.25
CA LYS A 5 -5.32 -32.64 -19.10
C LYS A 5 -6.27 -31.46 -18.90
N GLY A 6 -7.25 -31.64 -18.01
CA GLY A 6 -8.30 -30.68 -17.73
C GLY A 6 -7.69 -29.32 -17.44
N GLY A 7 -8.15 -28.31 -18.17
CA GLY A 7 -7.66 -26.95 -18.08
C GLY A 7 -7.70 -26.42 -16.66
N GLY A 8 -6.51 -26.16 -16.10
CA GLY A 8 -6.37 -25.35 -14.90
C GLY A 8 -6.36 -23.89 -15.32
N SER A 9 -7.52 -23.27 -15.47
CA SER A 9 -7.59 -21.81 -15.55
C SER A 9 -7.27 -21.24 -14.17
N THR A 10 -6.25 -20.38 -14.09
CA THR A 10 -5.88 -19.69 -12.86
C THR A 10 -7.03 -18.76 -12.45
N ARG A 11 -7.74 -19.11 -11.37
CA ARG A 11 -8.83 -18.26 -10.81
C ARG A 11 -8.32 -17.08 -9.97
N ASN A 12 -7.05 -17.10 -9.59
CA ASN A 12 -6.45 -16.13 -8.68
C ASN A 12 -5.25 -15.45 -9.35
N GLY A 13 -5.42 -14.21 -9.78
CA GLY A 13 -4.39 -13.35 -10.37
C GLY A 13 -4.70 -11.86 -10.25
N ARG A 14 -5.60 -11.51 -9.31
CA ARG A 14 -5.99 -10.12 -9.05
C ARG A 14 -5.21 -9.62 -7.84
N ASP A 15 -4.48 -8.54 -8.04
CA ASP A 15 -3.91 -7.75 -6.96
C ASP A 15 -4.26 -6.27 -7.17
N SER A 16 -4.26 -5.52 -6.08
CA SER A 16 -4.45 -4.08 -6.09
C SER A 16 -3.12 -3.35 -6.23
N ASN A 17 -3.14 -2.15 -6.82
CA ASN A 17 -1.93 -1.33 -6.88
C ASN A 17 -1.47 -0.91 -5.48
N ALA A 18 -0.15 -0.93 -5.28
CA ALA A 18 0.47 -0.47 -4.04
C ALA A 18 0.12 1.01 -3.76
N GLN A 19 -0.35 1.29 -2.54
CA GLN A 19 -0.83 2.62 -2.13
C GLN A 19 0.29 3.57 -1.66
N ARG A 20 1.55 3.08 -1.61
CA ARG A 20 2.75 3.81 -1.17
C ARG A 20 2.54 4.54 0.17
N LEU A 21 1.94 3.84 1.13
CA LEU A 21 1.76 4.31 2.50
C LEU A 21 3.12 4.52 3.19
N GLY A 22 3.12 5.19 4.33
CA GLY A 22 4.29 5.40 5.17
C GLY A 22 4.59 6.87 5.45
N VAL A 23 5.66 7.07 6.21
CA VAL A 23 6.22 8.38 6.55
C VAL A 23 6.83 9.02 5.31
N LYS A 24 6.59 10.31 5.13
CA LYS A 24 7.08 11.12 4.01
C LYS A 24 8.16 12.09 4.45
N VAL A 25 8.08 12.56 5.70
CA VAL A 25 9.11 13.39 6.32
C VAL A 25 9.36 12.86 7.71
N TYR A 26 10.64 12.62 8.02
CA TYR A 26 11.11 12.17 9.32
C TYR A 26 11.47 13.36 10.21
N ASP A 27 11.78 13.08 11.47
CA ASP A 27 12.18 14.09 12.44
C ASP A 27 13.38 14.93 11.94
N GLY A 28 13.37 16.22 12.27
CA GLY A 28 14.36 17.21 11.78
C GLY A 28 14.21 17.62 10.30
N GLY A 29 13.28 17.02 9.56
CA GLY A 29 12.98 17.40 8.18
C GLY A 29 12.23 18.73 8.08
N ARG A 30 12.68 19.65 7.23
CA ARG A 30 11.95 20.91 6.96
C ARG A 30 10.71 20.64 6.13
N VAL A 31 9.56 21.15 6.57
CA VAL A 31 8.28 21.07 5.85
C VAL A 31 7.74 22.45 5.55
N ASN A 32 7.17 22.62 4.36
CA ASN A 32 6.36 23.79 4.05
C ASN A 32 4.92 23.55 4.49
N ALA A 33 4.17 24.63 4.76
CA ALA A 33 2.75 24.53 5.06
C ALA A 33 2.00 23.76 3.96
N GLY A 34 1.15 22.81 4.36
CA GLY A 34 0.41 21.93 3.44
C GLY A 34 1.17 20.67 2.96
N SER A 35 2.42 20.47 3.36
CA SER A 35 3.16 19.25 3.04
C SER A 35 2.60 18.03 3.80
N ILE A 36 2.67 16.85 3.20
CA ILE A 36 2.24 15.59 3.84
C ILE A 36 3.39 15.04 4.68
N ILE A 37 3.11 14.72 5.96
CA ILE A 37 4.09 14.11 6.88
C ILE A 37 3.97 12.58 6.87
N VAL A 38 2.75 12.02 6.92
CA VAL A 38 2.50 10.57 6.88
C VAL A 38 1.28 10.26 6.02
N ARG A 39 1.35 9.18 5.23
CA ARG A 39 0.19 8.58 4.56
C ARG A 39 -0.11 7.22 5.19
N GLN A 40 -1.23 7.12 5.90
CA GLN A 40 -1.59 5.91 6.64
C GLN A 40 -2.99 5.39 6.30
N ARG A 41 -3.27 4.16 6.73
CA ARG A 41 -4.62 3.60 6.83
C ARG A 41 -4.95 3.51 8.32
N GLY A 42 -6.09 4.06 8.72
CA GLY A 42 -6.38 4.30 10.14
C GLY A 42 -5.44 5.34 10.77
N THR A 43 -5.48 5.44 12.10
CA THR A 43 -4.75 6.46 12.87
C THR A 43 -3.65 5.83 13.71
N LYS A 44 -2.55 5.42 13.07
CA LYS A 44 -1.37 4.92 13.79
C LYS A 44 -0.59 6.07 14.43
N PHE A 45 -0.42 7.15 13.68
CA PHE A 45 0.10 8.41 14.18
C PHE A 45 -1.06 9.39 14.33
N HIS A 46 -1.19 9.98 15.51
CA HIS A 46 -2.19 11.01 15.78
C HIS A 46 -1.58 12.38 15.48
N PRO A 47 -2.35 13.33 14.90
CA PRO A 47 -1.87 14.68 14.69
C PRO A 47 -1.54 15.32 16.05
N GLY A 48 -0.33 15.88 16.17
CA GLY A 48 0.14 16.64 17.33
C GLY A 48 0.09 18.15 17.09
N ALA A 49 0.63 18.92 18.04
CA ALA A 49 0.84 20.36 17.96
C ALA A 49 2.31 20.68 17.68
#